data_AF-A0A7C0YLZ4-F1
#
_entry.id   AF-A0A7C0YLZ4-F1
#
_cell.length_a   1.000
_cell.length_b   1.000
_cell.length_c   1.000
_cell.angle_alpha   90.00
_cell.angle_beta   90.00
_cell.angle_gamma   90.00
#
_symmetry.space_group_name_H-M   'P 1'
#
loop_
_entity.id
_entity.type
_entity.pdbx_description
1 polymer ?
#
loop_
_entity_poly.entity_id
_entity_poly.type
_entity_poly.pdbx_seq_one_letter_code
_entity_poly.pdbx_strand_id
1 'polypeptide(L)'
;MTGFEACRFKHIYLTMKSIATFSKNIFIPLTDACHNNCGYCTYRSESPTIMDRDSVLRLLKKGAVARCTEVLFTFGEKPEVYPEIKERLEEWGYSTIIEYLHDLCLDAINLGLLPHSNPGSVTRRDLELLRDVNASMGLMLE
;
A
#
# COMPACT_ATOMS: atom_id res chain seq x y z
N MET A 1 60.69 39.24 5.69
CA MET A 1 59.82 39.31 6.87
C MET A 1 58.47 39.84 6.38
N THR A 2 57.63 38.96 5.83
CA THR A 2 56.62 38.10 6.49
C THR A 2 55.30 38.83 6.64
N GLY A 3 54.28 38.38 5.91
CA GLY A 3 52.91 38.85 6.08
C GLY A 3 51.93 38.46 4.97
N PHE A 4 52.05 37.26 4.40
CA PHE A 4 50.91 36.67 3.68
C PHE A 4 49.89 36.25 4.76
N GLU A 5 48.86 37.06 4.99
CA GLU A 5 47.71 36.65 5.78
C GLU A 5 47.00 35.52 5.02
N ALA A 6 47.31 34.29 5.43
CA ALA A 6 46.51 33.13 5.08
C ALA A 6 45.10 33.39 5.60
N CYS A 7 44.19 33.74 4.69
CA CYS A 7 42.76 33.71 4.92
C CYS A 7 42.43 32.31 5.45
N ARG A 8 42.28 32.21 6.77
CA ARG A 8 41.88 31.00 7.48
C ARG A 8 40.56 30.56 6.88
N PHE A 9 40.62 29.62 5.93
CA PHE A 9 39.52 28.71 5.67
C PHE A 9 39.31 27.95 6.99
N LYS A 10 38.48 28.52 7.87
CA LYS A 10 37.85 27.75 8.93
C LYS A 10 37.05 26.69 8.20
N HIS A 11 37.64 25.51 8.11
CA HIS A 11 36.95 24.25 7.94
C HIS A 11 35.80 24.21 8.96
N ILE A 12 34.66 24.74 8.56
CA ILE A 12 33.40 24.42 9.18
C ILE A 12 33.09 23.03 8.64
N TYR A 13 33.65 22.03 9.31
CA TYR A 13 33.06 20.69 9.38
C TYR A 13 31.68 20.85 10.02
N LEU A 14 30.72 21.37 9.25
CA LEU A 14 29.32 21.06 9.45
C LEU A 14 29.25 19.57 9.17
N THR A 15 29.30 18.78 10.24
CA THR A 15 28.86 17.39 10.24
C THR A 15 27.51 17.37 9.55
N MET A 16 27.49 16.99 8.27
CA MET A 16 26.26 16.73 7.55
C MET A 16 25.61 15.58 8.31
N LYS A 17 24.70 15.89 9.24
CA LYS A 17 23.77 14.91 9.75
C LYS A 17 23.12 14.29 8.52
N SER A 18 23.27 12.98 8.36
CA SER A 18 22.56 12.25 7.31
C SER A 18 21.06 12.48 7.51
N ILE A 19 20.45 13.23 6.60
CA ILE A 19 19.00 13.45 6.60
C ILE A 19 18.38 12.22 5.94
N ALA A 20 17.52 11.51 6.68
CA ALA A 20 16.68 10.45 6.14
C ALA A 20 15.25 10.96 6.03
N THR A 21 14.70 10.94 4.81
CA THR A 21 13.29 11.26 4.54
C THR A 21 12.46 9.99 4.50
N PHE A 22 11.20 10.06 4.93
CA PHE A 22 10.27 8.93 4.89
C PHE A 22 8.84 9.42 4.65
N SER A 23 7.99 8.53 4.14
CA SER A 23 6.54 8.71 4.06
C SER A 23 5.88 7.83 5.10
N LYS A 24 4.82 8.32 5.76
CA LYS A 24 4.08 7.55 6.75
C LYS A 24 2.96 6.80 6.03
N ASN A 25 3.04 5.47 6.07
CA ASN A 25 2.13 4.61 5.31
C ASN A 25 1.35 3.68 6.25
N ILE A 26 0.07 3.46 5.93
CA ILE A 26 -0.79 2.45 6.54
C ILE A 26 -0.71 1.18 5.68
N PHE A 27 -0.30 0.06 6.27
CA PHE A 27 -0.34 -1.22 5.57
C PHE A 27 -1.67 -1.93 5.83
N ILE A 28 -2.44 -2.24 4.78
CA ILE A 28 -3.74 -2.91 4.85
C ILE A 28 -3.67 -4.21 4.04
N PRO A 29 -3.43 -5.35 4.70
CA PRO A 29 -3.50 -6.66 4.08
C PRO A 29 -4.97 -7.08 3.94
N LEU A 30 -5.61 -6.73 2.83
CA LEU A 30 -7.06 -6.89 2.65
C LEU A 30 -7.50 -8.34 2.78
N THR A 31 -6.69 -9.26 2.30
CA THR A 31 -6.91 -10.69 2.46
C THR A 31 -5.60 -11.44 2.40
N ASP A 32 -5.49 -12.54 3.13
CA ASP A 32 -4.42 -13.53 3.10
C ASP A 32 -4.71 -14.69 2.13
N ALA A 33 -5.78 -14.61 1.34
CA ALA A 33 -6.03 -15.50 0.20
C ALA A 33 -5.05 -15.22 -0.93
N CYS A 34 -4.53 -16.30 -1.54
CA CYS A 34 -3.66 -16.21 -2.71
C CYS A 34 -3.72 -17.51 -3.52
N HIS A 35 -3.87 -17.38 -4.84
CA HIS A 35 -3.78 -18.51 -5.77
C HIS A 35 -2.40 -19.17 -5.78
N ASN A 36 -1.34 -18.39 -5.60
CA ASN A 36 0.05 -18.85 -5.67
C ASN A 36 0.53 -19.42 -4.33
N ASN A 37 1.44 -20.41 -4.38
CA ASN A 37 2.03 -21.03 -3.19
C ASN A 37 3.55 -20.89 -3.15
N CYS A 38 4.03 -19.64 -3.10
CA CYS A 38 5.44 -19.31 -3.15
C CYS A 38 6.18 -19.76 -1.88
N GLY A 39 7.29 -20.50 -2.02
CA GLY A 39 7.98 -21.13 -0.88
C GLY A 39 8.62 -20.17 0.14
N TYR A 40 8.74 -18.88 -0.17
CA TYR A 40 9.22 -17.84 0.74
C TYR A 40 8.09 -17.01 1.37
N CYS A 41 6.84 -17.20 0.92
CA CYS A 41 5.72 -16.34 1.30
C CYS A 41 5.08 -16.85 2.60
N THR A 42 5.13 -16.02 3.65
CA THR A 42 4.43 -16.28 4.92
C THR A 42 3.06 -15.63 4.98
N TYR A 43 2.62 -14.98 3.90
CA TYR A 43 1.39 -14.21 3.87
C TYR A 43 0.16 -15.06 3.56
N ARG A 44 0.30 -16.10 2.73
CA ARG A 44 -0.79 -16.99 2.34
C ARG A 44 -1.28 -17.82 3.53
N SER A 45 -2.60 -17.87 3.71
CA SER A 45 -3.27 -18.75 4.68
C SER A 45 -3.99 -19.91 3.98
N GLU A 46 -4.05 -21.05 4.66
CA GLU A 46 -4.91 -22.20 4.26
C GLU A 46 -6.38 -22.02 4.70
N SER A 47 -6.65 -21.01 5.52
CA SER A 47 -8.00 -20.63 5.93
C SER A 47 -8.13 -19.12 5.82
N PRO A 48 -8.17 -18.60 4.59
CA PRO A 48 -8.03 -17.18 4.37
C PRO A 48 -9.28 -16.40 4.79
N THR A 49 -9.08 -15.11 4.99
CA THR A 49 -10.08 -14.15 5.41
C THR A 49 -9.96 -12.88 4.57
N ILE A 50 -11.03 -12.10 4.48
CA ILE A 50 -11.02 -10.78 3.84
C ILE A 50 -11.55 -9.73 4.81
N MET A 51 -10.88 -8.58 4.88
CA MET A 51 -11.27 -7.48 5.74
C MET A 51 -12.54 -6.80 5.22
N ASP A 52 -13.54 -6.64 6.10
CA ASP A 52 -14.73 -5.86 5.81
C ASP A 52 -14.44 -4.35 5.74
N ARG A 53 -15.31 -3.62 5.04
CA ARG A 53 -15.13 -2.18 4.77
C ARG A 53 -15.03 -1.35 6.05
N ASP A 54 -15.79 -1.69 7.09
CA ASP A 54 -15.74 -0.97 8.36
C ASP A 54 -14.39 -1.17 9.06
N SER A 55 -13.84 -2.38 9.02
CA SER A 55 -12.50 -2.68 9.52
C SER A 55 -11.42 -1.87 8.80
N VAL A 56 -11.49 -1.78 7.47
CA VAL A 56 -10.59 -0.94 6.66
C VAL A 56 -10.75 0.53 7.01
N LEU A 57 -11.98 1.06 7.05
CA LEU A 57 -12.27 2.45 7.39
C LEU A 57 -11.75 2.84 8.78
N ARG A 58 -11.82 1.93 9.77
CA ARG A 58 -11.23 2.16 11.09
C ARG A 58 -9.72 2.34 11.02
N LEU A 59 -9.01 1.57 10.18
CA LEU A 59 -7.56 1.73 9.99
C LEU A 59 -7.22 3.02 9.25
N LEU A 60 -7.95 3.34 8.17
CA LEU A 60 -7.76 4.58 7.41
C LEU A 60 -7.94 5.81 8.30
N LYS A 61 -9.02 5.87 9.10
CA LYS A 61 -9.27 6.96 10.05
C LYS A 61 -8.16 7.09 11.09
N LYS A 62 -7.68 5.97 11.63
CA LYS A 62 -6.54 5.97 12.57
C LYS A 62 -5.28 6.52 11.93
N GLY A 63 -4.97 6.13 10.70
CA GLY A 63 -3.80 6.64 10.00
C GLY A 63 -3.91 8.11 9.61
N ALA A 64 -5.10 8.57 9.19
CA ALA A 64 -5.35 10.00 8.96
C ALA A 64 -5.10 10.83 10.23
N VAL A 65 -5.61 10.40 11.39
CA VAL A 65 -5.34 11.02 12.70
C VAL A 65 -3.84 10.99 13.04
N ALA A 66 -3.13 9.91 12.68
CA ALA A 66 -1.69 9.78 12.87
C ALA A 66 -0.85 10.61 11.85
N ARG A 67 -1.51 11.31 10.92
CA ARG A 67 -0.91 12.05 9.80
C ARG A 67 -0.07 11.15 8.90
N CYS A 68 -0.58 9.95 8.61
CA CYS A 68 -0.13 9.18 7.46
C CYS A 68 -0.46 9.92 6.17
N THR A 69 0.40 9.78 5.18
CA THR A 69 0.26 10.36 3.84
C THR A 69 -0.25 9.33 2.85
N GLU A 70 0.08 8.05 3.08
CA GLU A 70 -0.17 6.95 2.15
C GLU A 70 -0.92 5.81 2.85
N VAL A 71 -1.61 5.00 2.03
CA VAL A 71 -2.09 3.67 2.40
C VAL A 71 -1.67 2.68 1.33
N LEU A 72 -1.13 1.54 1.73
CA LEU A 72 -0.82 0.41 0.86
C LEU A 72 -1.81 -0.72 1.10
N PHE A 73 -2.67 -0.98 0.12
CA PHE A 73 -3.53 -2.15 0.06
C PHE A 73 -2.78 -3.32 -0.56
N THR A 74 -2.76 -4.47 0.10
CA THR A 74 -2.09 -5.67 -0.40
C THR A 74 -2.98 -6.89 -0.30
N PHE A 75 -2.89 -7.79 -1.29
CA PHE A 75 -3.48 -9.12 -1.25
C PHE A 75 -2.79 -10.03 -2.27
N GLY A 76 -3.01 -11.34 -2.14
CA GLY A 76 -2.49 -12.32 -3.08
C GLY A 76 -3.16 -12.30 -4.45
N GLU A 77 -2.64 -13.04 -5.41
CA GLU A 77 -3.25 -13.13 -6.75
C GLU A 77 -4.59 -13.88 -6.69
N LYS A 78 -5.62 -13.33 -7.36
CA LYS A 78 -6.96 -13.93 -7.56
C LYS A 78 -7.53 -14.58 -6.29
N PRO A 79 -7.69 -13.83 -5.18
CA PRO A 79 -8.18 -14.39 -3.93
C PRO A 79 -9.59 -14.98 -4.04
N GLU A 80 -10.39 -14.57 -5.04
CA GLU A 80 -11.70 -15.14 -5.37
C GLU A 80 -11.68 -16.60 -5.85
N VAL A 81 -10.52 -17.24 -6.01
CA VAL A 81 -10.45 -18.70 -6.19
C VAL A 81 -10.93 -19.48 -4.95
N TYR A 82 -10.90 -18.83 -3.79
CA TYR A 82 -11.43 -19.36 -2.53
C TYR A 82 -12.93 -19.06 -2.44
N PRO A 83 -13.81 -20.08 -2.36
CA PRO A 83 -15.27 -19.88 -2.33
C PRO A 83 -15.72 -18.91 -1.24
N GLU A 84 -15.14 -18.99 -0.05
CA GLU A 84 -15.47 -18.13 1.09
C GLU A 84 -15.16 -16.65 0.86
N ILE A 85 -14.13 -16.35 0.06
CA ILE A 85 -13.77 -14.97 -0.31
C ILE A 85 -14.72 -14.47 -1.40
N LYS A 86 -15.00 -15.32 -2.39
CA LYS A 86 -15.92 -15.00 -3.48
C LYS A 86 -17.33 -14.73 -2.97
N GLU A 87 -17.86 -15.61 -2.12
CA GLU A 87 -19.18 -15.44 -1.49
C GLU A 87 -19.26 -14.13 -0.71
N ARG A 88 -18.20 -13.78 0.02
CA ARG A 88 -18.16 -12.52 0.79
C ARG A 88 -18.19 -11.29 -0.12
N LEU A 89 -17.43 -11.30 -1.22
CA LEU A 89 -17.46 -10.22 -2.21
C LEU A 89 -18.85 -10.07 -2.84
N GLU A 90 -19.48 -11.20 -3.22
CA GLU A 90 -20.83 -11.22 -3.78
C GLU A 90 -21.88 -10.67 -2.78
N GLU A 91 -21.80 -11.05 -1.50
CA GLU A 91 -22.65 -10.49 -0.43
C GLU A 91 -22.52 -8.97 -0.29
N TRP A 92 -21.31 -8.44 -0.52
CA TRP A 92 -21.03 -7.01 -0.52
C TRP A 92 -21.34 -6.30 -1.85
N GLY A 93 -21.76 -7.06 -2.86
CA GLY A 93 -22.15 -6.55 -4.18
C GLY A 93 -21.00 -6.37 -5.17
N TYR A 94 -19.84 -7.01 -4.94
CA TYR A 94 -18.68 -6.96 -5.83
C TYR A 94 -18.51 -8.29 -6.57
N SER A 95 -18.20 -8.19 -7.86
CA SER A 95 -17.89 -9.36 -8.70
C SER A 95 -16.43 -9.78 -8.60
N THR A 96 -15.54 -8.84 -8.25
CA THR A 96 -14.09 -9.06 -8.10
C THR A 96 -13.53 -8.29 -6.91
N ILE A 97 -12.39 -8.75 -6.38
CA ILE A 97 -11.68 -7.98 -5.34
C ILE A 97 -11.17 -6.62 -5.85
N ILE A 98 -10.96 -6.48 -7.17
CA ILE A 98 -10.50 -5.21 -7.77
C ILE A 98 -11.58 -4.13 -7.67
N GLU A 99 -12.85 -4.48 -7.89
CA GLU A 99 -13.98 -3.56 -7.69
C GLU A 99 -14.07 -3.13 -6.22
N TYR A 100 -13.89 -4.07 -5.30
CA TYR A 100 -13.87 -3.75 -3.87
C TYR A 100 -12.68 -2.85 -3.50
N LEU A 101 -11.48 -3.16 -4.00
CA LEU A 101 -10.28 -2.34 -3.81
C LEU A 101 -10.50 -0.92 -4.33
N HIS A 102 -11.10 -0.75 -5.51
CA HIS A 102 -11.39 0.55 -6.09
C HIS A 102 -12.20 1.44 -5.12
N ASP A 103 -13.26 0.89 -4.52
CA ASP A 103 -14.10 1.63 -3.57
C ASP A 103 -13.36 1.95 -2.26
N LEU A 104 -12.47 1.06 -1.81
CA LEU A 104 -11.59 1.33 -0.67
C LEU A 104 -10.54 2.41 -0.98
N CYS A 105 -10.03 2.48 -2.21
CA CYS A 105 -9.16 3.57 -2.65
C CYS A 105 -9.91 4.91 -2.63
N LEU A 106 -11.17 4.96 -3.07
CA LEU A 106 -12.01 6.16 -2.95
C LEU A 106 -12.22 6.57 -1.50
N ASP A 107 -12.47 5.62 -0.60
CA ASP A 107 -12.58 5.90 0.84
C ASP A 107 -11.30 6.49 1.43
N ALA A 108 -10.13 5.99 1.02
CA ALA A 108 -8.84 6.53 1.44
C ALA A 108 -8.61 7.95 0.92
N ILE A 109 -8.94 8.23 -0.35
CA ILE A 109 -8.85 9.57 -0.94
C ILE A 109 -9.76 10.55 -0.19
N ASN A 110 -10.98 10.14 0.17
CA ASN A 110 -11.91 10.96 0.96
C ASN A 110 -11.36 11.33 2.35
N LEU A 111 -10.42 10.53 2.87
CA LEU A 111 -9.71 10.77 4.12
C LEU A 111 -8.37 11.50 3.95
N GLY A 112 -8.04 11.91 2.72
CA GLY A 112 -6.79 12.62 2.38
C GLY A 112 -5.56 11.72 2.34
N LEU A 113 -5.72 10.41 2.19
CA LEU A 113 -4.64 9.44 2.06
C LEU A 113 -4.42 9.09 0.58
N LEU A 114 -3.17 8.96 0.17
CA LEU A 114 -2.80 8.52 -1.17
C LEU A 114 -2.80 6.98 -1.25
N PRO A 115 -3.67 6.36 -2.08
CA PRO A 115 -3.72 4.91 -2.18
C PRO A 115 -2.58 4.37 -3.04
N HIS A 116 -2.02 3.26 -2.59
CA HIS A 116 -1.13 2.39 -3.32
C HIS A 116 -1.68 0.97 -3.24
N SER A 117 -1.50 0.18 -4.30
CA SER A 117 -2.03 -1.18 -4.33
C SER A 117 -1.00 -2.19 -4.84
N ASN A 118 -0.93 -3.35 -4.19
CA ASN A 118 -0.23 -4.53 -4.67
C ASN A 118 -1.23 -5.70 -4.83
N PRO A 119 -1.99 -5.77 -5.94
CA PRO A 119 -3.10 -6.70 -6.12
C PRO A 119 -2.71 -8.06 -6.75
N GLY A 120 -1.44 -8.49 -6.64
CA GLY A 120 -0.92 -9.63 -7.40
C GLY A 120 -0.84 -9.34 -8.91
N SER A 121 -0.99 -10.37 -9.75
CA SER A 121 -1.06 -10.23 -11.20
C SER A 121 -2.50 -9.93 -11.65
N VAL A 122 -2.70 -8.82 -12.34
CA VAL A 122 -4.03 -8.32 -12.76
C VAL A 122 -4.07 -8.04 -14.25
N THR A 123 -5.28 -7.95 -14.81
CA THR A 123 -5.47 -7.67 -16.24
C THR A 123 -5.25 -6.19 -16.55
N ARG A 124 -5.12 -5.86 -17.84
CA ARG A 124 -5.07 -4.46 -18.28
C ARG A 124 -6.34 -3.68 -17.88
N ARG A 125 -7.49 -4.33 -17.90
CA ARG A 125 -8.77 -3.72 -17.51
C ARG A 125 -8.80 -3.36 -16.03
N ASP A 126 -8.22 -4.22 -15.19
CA ASP A 126 -8.11 -3.97 -13.75
C ASP A 126 -7.19 -2.77 -13.47
N LEU A 127 -6.06 -2.68 -14.19
CA LEU A 127 -5.16 -1.52 -14.13
C LEU A 127 -5.85 -0.22 -14.56
N GLU A 128 -6.69 -0.28 -15.60
CA GLU A 128 -7.47 0.87 -16.06
C GLU A 128 -8.49 1.30 -15.01
N LEU A 129 -9.17 0.36 -14.35
CA LEU A 129 -10.12 0.65 -13.29
C LEU A 129 -9.45 1.34 -12.10
N LEU A 130 -8.25 0.88 -11.70
CA LEU A 130 -7.53 1.39 -10.55
C LEU A 130 -6.71 2.67 -10.82
N ARG A 131 -6.49 3.03 -12.10
CA ARG A 131 -5.58 4.10 -12.52
C ARG A 131 -5.87 5.43 -11.84
N ASP A 132 -7.13 5.83 -11.80
CA ASP A 132 -7.51 7.18 -11.33
C ASP A 132 -7.63 7.26 -9.81
N VAL A 133 -7.57 6.12 -9.11
CA VAL A 133 -7.71 6.03 -7.65
C VAL A 133 -6.43 5.55 -6.95
N ASN A 134 -5.34 5.29 -7.68
CA ASN A 134 -4.05 4.90 -7.12
C ASN A 134 -2.94 5.88 -7.48
N ALA A 135 -2.17 6.29 -6.49
CA ALA A 135 -0.91 7.02 -6.67
C ALA A 135 0.19 6.13 -7.25
N SER A 136 0.22 4.85 -6.86
CA SER A 136 1.02 3.84 -7.56
C SER A 136 0.44 2.43 -7.42
N MET A 137 0.86 1.53 -8.32
CA MET A 137 0.49 0.11 -8.28
C MET A 137 1.73 -0.75 -8.46
N GLY A 138 1.91 -1.75 -7.60
CA GLY A 138 2.92 -2.79 -7.73
C GLY A 138 2.29 -4.10 -8.19
N LEU A 139 2.96 -4.82 -9.09
CA LEU A 139 2.56 -6.14 -9.55
C LEU A 139 3.61 -7.16 -9.13
N MET A 140 3.17 -8.28 -8.58
CA MET A 140 4.03 -9.44 -8.30
C MET A 140 3.94 -10.39 -9.49
N LEU A 141 5.07 -10.71 -10.12
CA LEU A 141 5.17 -11.52 -11.35
C LEU A 141 5.76 -12.92 -11.08
N GLU A 142 5.60 -13.38 -9.84
CA GLU A 142 6.27 -14.56 -9.26
C GLU A 142 5.59 -15.88 -9.65
#